data_AF-A0A9D8VNX3-F1
#
_entry.id   AF-A0A9D8VNX3-F1
#
_cell.length_a   1.000
_cell.length_b   1.000
_cell.length_c   1.000
_cell.angle_alpha   90.00
_cell.angle_beta   90.00
_cell.angle_gamma   90.00
#
_symmetry.space_group_name_H-M   'P 1'
#
loop_
_entity.id
_entity.type
_entity.pdbx_description
1 polymer ?
#
loop_
_entity_poly.entity_id
_entity_poly.type
_entity_poly.pdbx_seq_one_letter_code
_entity_poly.pdbx_strand_id
1 'polypeptide(L)'
;MNTRILCFVCLVISIFLFNQSCKTAGDNGNKGSDLWLTTADQIALFEEIDGRVTQAKADSELPTIEVTSNKTYQTIDGFGYSLTGGSALHISNMSASARQELLQELFGRGEGDIGVSYLRVSIGSSDLDPHTFSYNDLQAGETDEDMSEFSLDPDREHLIPVLKEILAINSELKIMGSPWSAPIWMKSNNNTVGGRLLPRYYDAYALYFVKYIQGMAEEGITIDAITVQNEPLHDGNNPSMYMSANEQADFIKEASLGKQKKDLLINQRKSLQQQQEKHKKTLKIAERQKSQAEFEQLKAQLKTKTIELATKSKENDEKNRILQKLKNKLEQIGEHPESIKVRSAEILQIIDSHIEPEDNTFEIQIDELHQEFFDTLRDEFPDLTRYDLRLCAYIKIGFNSKEISNMLNIKPSSVYISRSRLRKKLNIDTDEDLHSYLNSI
;
A
#
# COMPACT_ATOMS: atom_id res chain seq x y z
N MET A 1 57.39 -23.39 38.55
CA MET A 1 57.55 -23.32 37.08
C MET A 1 56.16 -23.14 36.49
N ASN A 2 55.98 -22.06 35.72
CA ASN A 2 54.75 -21.28 35.47
C ASN A 2 53.54 -22.10 34.94
N THR A 3 52.29 -22.04 35.45
CA THR A 3 51.21 -21.01 35.56
C THR A 3 50.12 -21.09 34.45
N ARG A 4 48.98 -21.75 34.77
CA ARG A 4 47.53 -21.40 34.56
C ARG A 4 46.83 -21.24 33.16
N ILE A 5 45.66 -21.92 33.08
CA ILE A 5 44.28 -21.45 32.67
C ILE A 5 43.78 -21.60 31.19
N LEU A 6 42.76 -22.49 31.03
CA LEU A 6 41.38 -22.33 30.45
C LEU A 6 41.10 -22.01 28.95
N CYS A 7 40.09 -22.74 28.41
CA CYS A 7 39.03 -22.37 27.42
C CYS A 7 38.87 -23.21 26.11
N PHE A 8 37.91 -24.14 26.19
CA PHE A 8 36.78 -24.52 25.31
C PHE A 8 36.45 -23.74 23.98
N VAL A 9 35.99 -24.49 22.95
CA VAL A 9 34.90 -24.23 21.94
C VAL A 9 35.23 -24.33 20.42
N CYS A 10 34.41 -25.15 19.71
CA CYS A 10 33.99 -25.16 18.27
C CYS A 10 34.97 -25.63 17.18
N LEU A 11 34.57 -26.31 16.09
CA LEU A 11 33.29 -26.80 15.57
C LEU A 11 33.59 -27.91 14.53
N VAL A 12 32.66 -28.85 14.42
CA VAL A 12 32.64 -30.08 13.60
C VAL A 12 32.77 -29.84 12.09
N ILE A 13 33.67 -30.58 11.44
CA ILE A 13 33.70 -30.85 9.99
C ILE A 13 33.29 -32.31 9.77
N SER A 14 32.15 -32.57 9.12
CA SER A 14 31.89 -33.81 8.35
C SER A 14 30.63 -33.67 7.47
N ILE A 15 30.88 -33.57 6.16
CA ILE A 15 30.27 -34.34 5.05
C ILE A 15 28.77 -34.67 5.14
N PHE A 16 27.96 -34.15 4.21
CA PHE A 16 26.90 -34.87 3.47
C PHE A 16 26.47 -33.99 2.28
N LEU A 17 27.10 -34.16 1.10
CA LEU A 17 26.55 -34.89 -0.04
C LEU A 17 25.09 -34.55 -0.40
N PHE A 18 24.97 -33.90 -1.55
CA PHE A 18 23.80 -33.76 -2.41
C PHE A 18 22.88 -34.98 -2.34
N ASN A 19 21.66 -34.75 -1.84
CA ASN A 19 20.47 -35.46 -2.28
C ASN A 19 19.44 -34.40 -2.62
N GLN A 20 19.45 -33.94 -3.87
CA GLN A 20 18.21 -33.47 -4.49
C GLN A 20 17.33 -34.70 -4.68
N SER A 21 16.56 -35.02 -3.64
CA SER A 21 15.41 -35.90 -3.79
C SER A 21 14.30 -35.06 -4.41
N CYS A 22 13.88 -35.49 -5.60
CA CYS A 22 12.71 -35.02 -6.30
C CYS A 22 11.51 -35.08 -5.34
N LYS A 23 11.11 -33.93 -4.75
CA LYS A 23 9.80 -33.83 -4.11
C LYS A 23 8.77 -33.76 -5.23
N THR A 24 8.24 -34.94 -5.52
CA THR A 24 6.98 -35.16 -6.19
C THR A 24 5.94 -34.13 -5.71
N ALA A 25 5.31 -33.44 -6.66
CA ALA A 25 4.09 -32.70 -6.46
C ALA A 25 3.03 -33.65 -5.87
N GLY A 26 2.78 -33.50 -4.57
CA GLY A 26 1.96 -34.42 -3.79
C GLY A 26 2.08 -34.18 -2.29
N ASP A 27 2.20 -32.92 -1.89
CA ASP A 27 1.92 -32.49 -0.51
C ASP A 27 1.38 -31.07 -0.67
N ASN A 28 0.05 -30.96 -0.82
CA ASN A 28 -0.63 -29.72 -0.48
C ASN A 28 -0.42 -29.59 1.03
N GLY A 29 0.75 -29.06 1.40
CA GLY A 29 1.12 -28.81 2.78
C GLY A 29 -0.06 -28.12 3.40
N ASN A 30 -0.69 -28.81 4.34
CA ASN A 30 -1.81 -28.34 5.12
C ASN A 30 -1.27 -27.10 5.85
N LYS A 31 -1.36 -25.91 5.23
CA LYS A 31 -1.09 -24.66 5.94
C LYS A 31 -2.01 -24.72 7.14
N GLY A 32 -1.42 -24.79 8.33
CA GLY A 32 -2.19 -24.82 9.57
C GLY A 32 -3.13 -23.61 9.63
N SER A 33 -4.08 -23.64 10.55
CA SER A 33 -4.85 -22.43 10.86
C SER A 33 -3.89 -21.34 11.37
N ASP A 34 -3.99 -20.14 10.80
CA ASP A 34 -3.29 -18.97 11.30
C ASP A 34 -3.84 -18.63 12.70
N LEU A 35 -2.94 -18.31 13.65
CA LEU A 35 -3.29 -17.99 15.03
C LEU A 35 -2.76 -16.61 15.39
N TRP A 36 -3.60 -15.75 15.95
CA TRP A 36 -3.23 -14.40 16.39
C TRP A 36 -3.41 -14.28 17.91
N LEU A 37 -2.40 -13.76 18.61
CA LEU A 37 -2.41 -13.62 20.07
C LEU A 37 -2.23 -12.16 20.50
N THR A 38 -3.09 -11.75 21.43
CA THR A 38 -2.90 -10.53 22.24
C THR A 38 -3.01 -10.91 23.71
N THR A 39 -2.04 -10.52 24.53
CA THR A 39 -2.04 -10.75 25.98
C THR A 39 -2.28 -9.45 26.75
N ALA A 40 -2.95 -9.53 27.90
CA ALA A 40 -3.28 -8.36 28.72
C ALA A 40 -2.05 -7.66 29.29
N ASP A 41 -0.93 -8.37 29.46
CA ASP A 41 0.36 -7.83 29.87
C ASP A 41 1.17 -7.23 28.71
N GLN A 42 0.59 -7.20 27.50
CA GLN A 42 1.17 -6.63 26.27
C GLN A 42 2.47 -7.32 25.80
N ILE A 43 2.76 -8.53 26.30
CA ILE A 43 3.91 -9.31 25.82
C ILE A 43 3.69 -9.74 24.36
N ALA A 44 2.45 -10.10 24.00
CA ALA A 44 2.03 -10.31 22.62
C ALA A 44 0.96 -9.28 22.24
N LEU A 45 1.12 -8.62 21.09
CA LEU A 45 0.23 -7.58 20.59
C LEU A 45 -0.18 -7.89 19.15
N PHE A 46 -1.30 -8.60 19.00
CA PHE A 46 -1.78 -9.10 17.71
C PHE A 46 -0.64 -9.78 16.91
N GLU A 47 0.09 -10.65 17.61
CA GLU A 47 1.23 -11.38 17.05
C GLU A 47 0.73 -12.67 16.40
N GLU A 48 1.15 -12.91 15.16
CA GLU A 48 0.93 -14.20 14.50
C GLU A 48 1.83 -15.27 15.15
N ILE A 49 1.20 -16.33 15.64
CA ILE A 49 1.89 -17.49 16.19
C ILE A 49 1.84 -18.60 15.14
N ASP A 50 3.01 -19.18 14.83
CA ASP A 50 3.12 -20.35 13.97
C ASP A 50 2.38 -21.54 14.60
N GLY A 51 1.09 -21.62 14.28
CA GLY A 51 0.14 -22.59 14.77
C GLY A 51 0.13 -23.81 13.87
N ARG A 52 1.12 -24.69 14.04
CA ARG A 52 0.99 -26.05 13.49
C ARG A 52 -0.23 -26.69 14.13
N VAL A 53 -1.34 -26.75 13.38
CA VAL A 53 -2.45 -27.67 13.68
C VAL A 53 -1.83 -29.06 13.74
N THR A 54 -1.58 -29.52 14.96
CA THR A 54 -1.11 -30.87 15.22
C THR A 54 -2.32 -31.71 15.58
N GLN A 55 -2.31 -33.00 15.20
CA GLN A 55 -3.28 -33.92 15.75
C GLN A 55 -3.18 -33.88 17.27
N ALA A 56 -4.31 -33.64 17.94
CA ALA A 56 -4.38 -33.67 19.39
C ALA A 56 -3.78 -34.99 19.91
N LYS A 57 -2.87 -34.91 20.88
CA LYS A 57 -2.42 -36.12 21.59
C LYS A 57 -3.62 -36.67 22.36
N ALA A 58 -3.83 -37.98 22.26
CA ALA A 58 -5.00 -38.68 22.83
C ALA A 58 -5.14 -38.57 24.37
N ASP A 59 -4.12 -38.06 25.07
CA ASP A 59 -4.08 -37.83 26.52
C ASP A 59 -3.65 -36.38 26.82
N SER A 60 -4.57 -35.42 26.70
CA SER A 60 -4.38 -34.11 27.31
C SER A 60 -5.30 -33.97 28.52
N GLU A 61 -4.76 -33.60 29.67
CA GLU A 61 -5.54 -33.19 30.84
C GLU A 61 -6.24 -31.83 30.63
N LEU A 62 -6.09 -31.22 29.45
CA LEU A 62 -6.68 -29.92 29.15
C LEU A 62 -8.14 -30.06 28.70
N PRO A 63 -8.99 -29.05 29.00
CA PRO A 63 -10.35 -28.99 28.46
C PRO A 63 -10.35 -29.04 26.92
N THR A 64 -11.21 -29.87 26.35
CA THR A 64 -11.40 -29.97 24.89
C THR A 64 -12.61 -29.15 24.46
N ILE A 65 -12.44 -28.31 23.43
CA ILE A 65 -13.51 -27.57 22.77
C ILE A 65 -13.82 -28.26 21.44
N GLU A 66 -15.04 -28.76 21.28
CA GLU A 66 -15.50 -29.41 20.05
C GLU A 66 -16.28 -28.42 19.16
N VAL A 67 -15.89 -28.32 17.89
CA VAL A 67 -16.56 -27.47 16.90
C VAL A 67 -17.31 -28.34 15.89
N THR A 68 -18.64 -28.24 15.86
CA THR A 68 -19.49 -29.02 14.95
C THR A 68 -19.97 -28.17 13.77
N SER A 69 -19.39 -28.38 12.59
CA SER A 69 -19.65 -27.54 11.40
C SER A 69 -21.06 -27.66 10.78
N ASN A 70 -21.83 -28.69 11.15
CA ASN A 70 -23.21 -28.88 10.66
C ASN A 70 -24.28 -28.16 11.52
N LYS A 71 -23.89 -27.54 12.65
CA LYS A 71 -24.79 -26.79 13.52
C LYS A 71 -24.55 -25.29 13.32
N THR A 72 -25.46 -24.65 12.59
CA THR A 72 -25.35 -23.23 12.21
C THR A 72 -26.22 -22.33 13.08
N TYR A 73 -25.84 -21.05 13.20
CA TYR A 73 -26.60 -19.99 13.88
C TYR A 73 -26.77 -18.78 12.95
N GLN A 74 -26.64 -17.56 13.48
CA GLN A 74 -26.69 -16.33 12.68
C GLN A 74 -25.50 -16.22 11.71
N THR A 75 -25.70 -15.48 10.62
CA THR A 75 -24.62 -14.97 9.80
C THR A 75 -23.99 -13.73 10.46
N ILE A 76 -22.74 -13.44 10.13
CA ILE A 76 -22.01 -12.28 10.65
C ILE A 76 -21.89 -11.24 9.54
N ASP A 77 -22.41 -10.04 9.78
CA ASP A 77 -22.33 -8.94 8.81
C ASP A 77 -20.97 -8.25 8.81
N GLY A 78 -20.33 -8.12 9.98
CA GLY A 78 -19.01 -7.53 10.13
C GLY A 78 -18.73 -7.08 11.56
N PHE A 79 -17.54 -6.53 11.76
CA PHE A 79 -17.06 -5.98 13.03
C PHE A 79 -16.37 -4.64 12.80
N GLY A 80 -16.41 -3.78 13.81
CA GLY A 80 -15.69 -2.51 13.82
C GLY A 80 -16.15 -1.59 14.94
N TYR A 81 -16.17 -0.29 14.66
CA TYR A 81 -16.33 0.78 15.63
C TYR A 81 -17.00 2.01 15.01
N SER A 82 -17.17 3.09 15.79
CA SER A 82 -17.68 4.35 15.28
C SER A 82 -16.56 5.19 14.66
N LEU A 83 -16.76 5.71 13.45
CA LEU A 83 -15.97 6.81 12.91
C LEU A 83 -16.75 8.10 13.16
N THR A 84 -16.36 8.84 14.19
CA THR A 84 -17.00 10.12 14.55
C THR A 84 -16.38 11.28 13.79
N GLY A 85 -17.03 12.45 13.76
CA GLY A 85 -16.43 13.63 13.14
C GLY A 85 -15.12 14.06 13.83
N GLY A 86 -15.00 13.87 15.15
CA GLY A 86 -13.75 14.07 15.88
C GLY A 86 -12.65 13.09 15.45
N SER A 87 -12.96 11.80 15.27
CA SER A 87 -12.00 10.84 14.71
C SER A 87 -11.57 11.22 13.29
N ALA A 88 -12.53 11.60 12.45
CA ALA A 88 -12.25 12.06 11.09
C ALA A 88 -11.36 13.30 11.08
N LEU A 89 -11.62 14.30 11.92
CA LEU A 89 -10.77 15.49 12.08
C LEU A 89 -9.33 15.10 12.47
N HIS A 90 -9.16 14.22 13.47
CA HIS A 90 -7.83 13.78 13.88
C HIS A 90 -7.08 13.06 12.75
N ILE A 91 -7.77 12.17 12.03
CA ILE A 91 -7.20 11.44 10.88
C ILE A 91 -6.83 12.42 9.75
N SER A 92 -7.71 13.38 9.43
CA SER A 92 -7.45 14.40 8.39
C SER A 92 -6.24 15.27 8.70
N ASN A 93 -5.93 15.50 9.98
CA ASN A 93 -4.78 16.30 10.42
C ASN A 93 -3.44 15.54 10.45
N MET A 94 -3.44 14.24 10.19
CA MET A 94 -2.20 13.48 10.01
C MET A 94 -1.51 13.83 8.68
N SER A 95 -0.20 13.54 8.58
CA SER A 95 0.45 13.57 7.27
C SER A 95 -0.20 12.55 6.33
N ALA A 96 -0.15 12.80 5.02
CA ALA A 96 -0.74 11.89 4.03
C ALA A 96 -0.20 10.45 4.14
N SER A 97 1.10 10.29 4.41
CA SER A 97 1.72 8.97 4.59
C SER A 97 1.21 8.25 5.85
N ALA A 98 1.19 8.93 6.99
CA ALA A 98 0.75 8.34 8.25
C ALA A 98 -0.75 8.01 8.22
N ARG A 99 -1.56 8.85 7.57
CA ARG A 99 -2.98 8.57 7.35
C ARG A 99 -3.16 7.33 6.47
N GLN A 100 -2.44 7.23 5.37
CA GLN A 100 -2.53 6.09 4.47
C GLN A 100 -2.11 4.78 5.17
N GLU A 101 -1.02 4.79 5.94
CA GLU A 101 -0.55 3.65 6.73
C GLU A 101 -1.61 3.22 7.76
N LEU A 102 -2.15 4.17 8.54
CA LEU A 102 -3.21 3.89 9.51
C LEU A 102 -4.46 3.29 8.86
N LEU A 103 -4.95 3.90 7.77
CA LEU A 103 -6.16 3.41 7.11
C LEU A 103 -5.92 2.04 6.44
N GLN A 104 -4.73 1.80 5.90
CA GLN A 104 -4.36 0.49 5.34
C GLN A 104 -4.34 -0.58 6.44
N GLU A 105 -3.68 -0.32 7.57
CA GLU A 105 -3.63 -1.26 8.70
C GLU A 105 -5.03 -1.60 9.21
N LEU A 106 -5.90 -0.60 9.37
CA LEU A 106 -7.23 -0.80 9.95
C LEU A 106 -8.20 -1.50 8.99
N PHE A 107 -8.21 -1.12 7.71
CA PHE A 107 -9.25 -1.52 6.75
C PHE A 107 -8.77 -2.47 5.66
N GLY A 108 -7.46 -2.61 5.49
CA GLY A 108 -6.85 -3.55 4.55
C GLY A 108 -7.09 -5.00 4.94
N ARG A 109 -6.78 -5.91 4.03
CA ARG A 109 -6.88 -7.36 4.22
C ARG A 109 -5.57 -8.06 3.85
N GLY A 110 -4.47 -7.32 3.82
CA GLY A 110 -3.13 -7.83 3.59
C GLY A 110 -2.51 -8.42 4.86
N GLU A 111 -1.25 -8.83 4.75
CA GLU A 111 -0.46 -9.31 5.88
C GLU A 111 -0.26 -8.19 6.92
N GLY A 112 -0.69 -8.42 8.15
CA GLY A 112 -0.63 -7.44 9.24
C GLY A 112 -1.82 -6.47 9.31
N ASP A 113 -2.74 -6.48 8.33
CA ASP A 113 -3.94 -5.63 8.38
C ASP A 113 -5.06 -6.29 9.22
N ILE A 114 -5.92 -5.47 9.83
CA ILE A 114 -6.97 -5.89 10.76
C ILE A 114 -8.27 -6.30 10.04
N GLY A 115 -8.57 -5.71 8.89
CA GLY A 115 -9.76 -6.07 8.11
C GLY A 115 -11.09 -5.62 8.70
N VAL A 116 -11.17 -4.41 9.28
CA VAL A 116 -12.44 -3.84 9.76
C VAL A 116 -13.48 -3.85 8.64
N SER A 117 -14.68 -4.36 8.96
CA SER A 117 -15.72 -4.71 7.97
C SER A 117 -17.05 -3.99 8.18
N TYR A 118 -17.23 -3.30 9.31
CA TYR A 118 -18.43 -2.52 9.59
C TYR A 118 -18.10 -1.25 10.39
N LEU A 119 -18.47 -0.07 9.88
CA LEU A 119 -18.42 1.19 10.63
C LEU A 119 -19.81 1.70 11.04
N ARG A 120 -19.85 2.38 12.19
CA ARG A 120 -20.98 3.23 12.59
C ARG A 120 -20.61 4.70 12.41
N VAL A 121 -21.53 5.50 11.88
CA VAL A 121 -21.39 6.94 11.71
C VAL A 121 -22.62 7.69 12.24
N SER A 122 -22.44 8.97 12.52
CA SER A 122 -23.51 9.90 12.84
C SER A 122 -24.32 10.30 11.62
N ILE A 123 -25.61 10.58 11.84
CA ILE A 123 -26.42 11.37 10.91
C ILE A 123 -26.62 12.74 11.57
N GLY A 124 -25.88 13.74 11.11
CA GLY A 124 -25.65 14.99 11.86
C GLY A 124 -24.51 14.81 12.86
N SER A 125 -24.32 15.74 13.81
CA SER A 125 -23.24 15.61 14.79
C SER A 125 -23.55 14.58 15.89
N SER A 126 -22.50 14.00 16.46
CA SER A 126 -22.48 13.33 17.75
C SER A 126 -21.94 14.24 18.86
N ASP A 127 -21.83 13.71 20.07
CA ASP A 127 -21.10 14.31 21.18
C ASP A 127 -19.57 14.29 20.99
N LEU A 128 -19.09 13.50 20.03
CA LEU A 128 -17.68 13.38 19.65
C LEU A 128 -17.38 14.11 18.33
N ASP A 129 -18.19 15.11 17.99
CA ASP A 129 -17.94 16.05 16.91
C ASP A 129 -17.39 17.38 17.46
N PRO A 130 -16.61 18.16 16.67
CA PRO A 130 -16.03 19.41 17.14
C PRO A 130 -17.06 20.47 17.57
N HIS A 131 -18.25 20.42 16.97
CA HIS A 131 -19.39 21.26 17.30
C HIS A 131 -20.70 20.52 16.98
N THR A 132 -21.79 20.97 17.59
CA THR A 132 -23.12 20.40 17.35
C THR A 132 -23.75 20.98 16.09
N PHE A 133 -24.28 20.12 15.22
CA PHE A 133 -25.02 20.51 14.01
C PHE A 133 -26.03 19.44 13.59
N SER A 134 -26.99 19.85 12.77
CA SER A 134 -27.76 18.96 11.89
C SER A 134 -27.55 19.37 10.44
N TYR A 135 -27.96 18.52 9.48
CA TYR A 135 -27.88 18.85 8.06
C TYR A 135 -28.96 19.84 7.61
N ASN A 136 -29.78 20.36 8.53
CA ASN A 136 -30.86 21.30 8.22
C ASN A 136 -31.11 22.26 9.40
N ASP A 137 -30.02 22.83 9.92
CA ASP A 137 -30.08 23.89 10.91
C ASP A 137 -30.51 25.21 10.25
N LEU A 138 -31.50 25.88 10.85
CA LEU A 138 -32.12 27.11 10.35
C LEU A 138 -32.05 28.22 11.40
N GLN A 139 -32.42 29.45 11.02
CA GLN A 139 -32.55 30.52 12.01
C GLN A 139 -33.72 30.24 12.95
N ALA A 140 -33.64 30.79 14.17
CA ALA A 140 -34.67 30.57 15.18
C ALA A 140 -36.05 31.07 14.69
N GLY A 141 -37.01 30.14 14.63
CA GLY A 141 -38.38 30.41 14.17
C GLY A 141 -38.68 29.98 12.74
N GLU A 142 -37.67 29.57 11.98
CA GLU A 142 -37.84 29.04 10.62
C GLU A 142 -38.12 27.52 10.64
N THR A 143 -38.70 27.03 9.54
CA THR A 143 -39.00 25.61 9.30
C THR A 143 -38.76 25.28 7.83
N ASP A 144 -38.30 24.07 7.54
CA ASP A 144 -38.06 23.58 6.18
C ASP A 144 -38.62 22.16 6.03
N GLU A 145 -39.94 22.02 5.94
CA GLU A 145 -40.59 20.70 5.87
C GLU A 145 -40.27 19.95 4.57
N ASP A 146 -39.90 20.68 3.51
CA ASP A 146 -39.56 20.13 2.19
C ASP A 146 -38.07 19.76 2.04
N MET A 147 -37.23 20.03 3.06
CA MET A 147 -35.78 19.80 3.04
C MET A 147 -35.09 20.52 1.85
N SER A 148 -35.45 21.78 1.59
CA SER A 148 -34.81 22.61 0.56
C SER A 148 -33.42 23.10 0.97
N GLU A 149 -33.20 23.35 2.26
CA GLU A 149 -31.94 23.82 2.84
C GLU A 149 -31.10 22.66 3.41
N PHE A 150 -31.45 21.40 3.11
CA PHE A 150 -30.67 20.25 3.55
C PHE A 150 -29.28 20.25 2.91
N SER A 151 -28.23 20.12 3.72
CA SER A 151 -26.86 20.02 3.22
C SER A 151 -25.96 19.09 4.06
N LEU A 152 -25.17 18.26 3.37
CA LEU A 152 -24.11 17.45 3.98
C LEU A 152 -22.81 18.23 4.21
N ASP A 153 -22.78 19.54 3.93
CA ASP A 153 -21.55 20.34 3.98
C ASP A 153 -20.75 20.21 5.28
N PRO A 154 -21.35 20.12 6.49
CA PRO A 154 -20.57 19.92 7.71
C PRO A 154 -19.64 18.69 7.67
N ASP A 155 -20.04 17.62 6.98
CA ASP A 155 -19.25 16.39 6.88
C ASP A 155 -18.36 16.32 5.64
N ARG A 156 -18.48 17.27 4.71
CA ARG A 156 -17.62 17.36 3.53
C ARG A 156 -16.19 17.76 3.86
N GLU A 157 -15.97 18.37 5.02
CA GLU A 157 -14.64 18.81 5.44
C GLU A 157 -13.74 17.65 5.85
N HIS A 158 -14.27 16.68 6.61
CA HIS A 158 -13.46 15.60 7.21
C HIS A 158 -14.06 14.21 7.03
N LEU A 159 -15.30 13.99 7.46
CA LEU A 159 -15.90 12.65 7.53
C LEU A 159 -16.03 11.99 6.15
N ILE A 160 -16.64 12.68 5.19
CA ILE A 160 -16.85 12.16 3.83
C ILE A 160 -15.51 11.87 3.12
N PRO A 161 -14.51 12.78 3.13
CA PRO A 161 -13.18 12.47 2.59
C PRO A 161 -12.53 11.23 3.20
N VAL A 162 -12.55 11.08 4.53
CA VAL A 162 -11.98 9.91 5.21
C VAL A 162 -12.71 8.63 4.83
N LEU A 163 -14.04 8.63 4.79
CA LEU A 163 -14.83 7.48 4.34
C LEU A 163 -14.50 7.07 2.90
N LYS A 164 -14.24 8.04 2.00
CA LYS A 164 -13.83 7.75 0.63
C LYS A 164 -12.45 7.10 0.56
N GLU A 165 -11.49 7.55 1.36
CA GLU A 165 -10.17 6.90 1.49
C GLU A 165 -10.31 5.46 2.01
N ILE A 166 -11.15 5.25 3.02
CA ILE A 166 -11.45 3.93 3.58
C ILE A 166 -12.08 2.99 2.53
N LEU A 167 -13.08 3.46 1.79
CA LEU A 167 -13.77 2.66 0.77
C LEU A 167 -12.88 2.34 -0.44
N ALA A 168 -11.85 3.16 -0.71
CA ALA A 168 -10.84 2.84 -1.70
C ALA A 168 -9.96 1.65 -1.28
N ILE A 169 -9.77 1.43 0.03
CA ILE A 169 -9.04 0.29 0.60
C ILE A 169 -9.96 -0.92 0.72
N ASN A 170 -11.17 -0.73 1.26
CA ASN A 170 -12.16 -1.79 1.46
C ASN A 170 -13.54 -1.38 0.89
N SER A 171 -13.75 -1.69 -0.39
CA SER A 171 -15.01 -1.40 -1.09
C SER A 171 -16.21 -2.23 -0.62
N GLU A 172 -16.00 -3.26 0.19
CA GLU A 172 -17.07 -4.11 0.77
C GLU A 172 -17.47 -3.68 2.18
N LEU A 173 -16.86 -2.64 2.74
CA LEU A 173 -17.16 -2.13 4.07
C LEU A 173 -18.65 -1.76 4.20
N LYS A 174 -19.30 -2.26 5.25
CA LYS A 174 -20.66 -1.84 5.62
C LYS A 174 -20.62 -0.60 6.50
N ILE A 175 -21.58 0.30 6.30
CA ILE A 175 -21.68 1.56 7.07
C ILE A 175 -23.11 1.69 7.59
N MET A 176 -23.27 1.90 8.90
CA MET A 176 -24.56 2.19 9.52
C MET A 176 -24.61 3.62 10.05
N GLY A 177 -25.76 4.29 9.87
CA GLY A 177 -26.01 5.63 10.37
C GLY A 177 -26.93 5.63 11.61
N SER A 178 -26.69 6.54 12.55
CA SER A 178 -27.61 6.81 13.66
C SER A 178 -27.61 8.30 13.98
N PRO A 179 -28.76 9.00 13.96
CA PRO A 179 -28.80 10.38 14.43
C PRO A 179 -28.76 10.44 15.94
N TRP A 180 -28.10 11.45 16.49
CA TRP A 180 -28.20 11.79 17.91
C TRP A 180 -29.39 12.72 18.19
N SER A 181 -29.85 13.51 17.22
CA SER A 181 -31.03 14.35 17.35
C SER A 181 -31.61 14.71 15.98
N ALA A 182 -32.87 15.13 15.95
CA ALA A 182 -33.44 15.89 14.84
C ALA A 182 -32.96 17.36 14.87
N PRO A 183 -33.09 18.11 13.75
CA PRO A 183 -32.95 19.56 13.74
C PRO A 183 -33.80 20.23 14.82
N ILE A 184 -33.30 21.32 15.43
CA ILE A 184 -33.93 21.91 16.62
C ILE A 184 -35.37 22.37 16.37
N TRP A 185 -35.67 22.87 15.17
CA TRP A 185 -37.01 23.36 14.80
C TRP A 185 -38.05 22.24 14.71
N MET A 186 -37.61 20.97 14.66
CA MET A 186 -38.48 19.80 14.70
C MET A 186 -38.82 19.34 16.13
N LYS A 187 -38.16 19.89 17.15
CA LYS A 187 -38.19 19.38 18.52
C LYS A 187 -39.12 20.18 19.41
N SER A 188 -39.70 19.52 20.41
CA SER A 188 -40.61 20.12 21.38
C SER A 188 -40.01 21.24 22.24
N ASN A 189 -38.68 21.33 22.31
CA ASN A 189 -37.94 22.28 23.15
C ASN A 189 -37.03 23.24 22.36
N ASN A 190 -36.98 23.12 21.02
CA ASN A 190 -36.08 23.91 20.17
C ASN A 190 -34.61 23.93 20.65
N ASN A 191 -34.12 22.82 21.19
CA ASN A 191 -32.78 22.71 21.77
C ASN A 191 -32.04 21.48 21.23
N THR A 192 -30.72 21.52 21.17
CA THR A 192 -29.89 20.39 20.75
C THR A 192 -29.86 19.25 21.77
N VAL A 193 -30.08 19.56 23.06
CA VAL A 193 -30.17 18.60 24.16
C VAL A 193 -31.63 18.31 24.48
N GLY A 194 -31.97 17.05 24.68
CA GLY A 194 -33.28 16.63 25.16
C GLY A 194 -34.43 16.86 24.17
N GLY A 195 -35.64 16.96 24.70
CA GLY A 195 -36.84 17.21 23.89
C GLY A 195 -37.27 15.99 23.08
N ARG A 196 -38.34 16.17 22.29
CA ARG A 196 -38.98 15.09 21.53
C ARG A 196 -39.24 15.53 20.10
N LEU A 197 -39.22 14.59 19.16
CA LEU A 197 -39.67 14.84 17.79
C LEU A 197 -41.18 15.15 17.81
N LEU A 198 -41.58 16.30 17.28
CA LEU A 198 -43.00 16.65 17.19
C LEU A 198 -43.67 15.82 16.07
N PRO A 199 -44.83 15.17 16.33
CA PRO A 199 -45.52 14.34 15.34
C PRO A 199 -45.81 15.02 14.00
N ARG A 200 -46.06 16.34 14.01
CA ARG A 200 -46.28 17.13 12.79
C ARG A 200 -45.10 17.11 11.81
N TYR A 201 -43.89 16.81 12.29
CA TYR A 201 -42.67 16.78 11.47
C TYR A 201 -42.18 15.38 11.14
N TYR A 202 -42.98 14.33 11.36
CA TYR A 202 -42.57 12.97 10.99
C TYR A 202 -42.26 12.83 9.50
N ASP A 203 -43.05 13.47 8.63
CA ASP A 203 -42.79 13.41 7.19
C ASP A 203 -41.50 14.11 6.78
N ALA A 204 -41.26 15.30 7.33
CA ALA A 204 -40.04 16.08 7.13
C ALA A 204 -38.81 15.34 7.66
N TYR A 205 -38.87 14.78 8.88
CA TYR A 205 -37.75 14.04 9.46
C TYR A 205 -37.47 12.74 8.70
N ALA A 206 -38.50 12.05 8.21
CA ALA A 206 -38.27 10.91 7.32
C ALA A 206 -37.67 11.34 5.97
N LEU A 207 -37.99 12.54 5.46
CA LEU A 207 -37.32 13.09 4.27
C LEU A 207 -35.86 13.46 4.55
N TYR A 208 -35.54 13.92 5.77
CA TYR A 208 -34.16 14.17 6.22
C TYR A 208 -33.28 12.91 6.12
N PHE A 209 -33.76 11.74 6.57
CA PHE A 209 -33.04 10.47 6.37
C PHE A 209 -32.86 10.12 4.89
N VAL A 210 -33.89 10.32 4.07
CA VAL A 210 -33.81 10.05 2.63
C VAL A 210 -32.76 10.94 1.97
N LYS A 211 -32.75 12.24 2.26
CA LYS A 211 -31.76 13.20 1.76
C LYS A 211 -30.34 12.83 2.20
N TYR A 212 -30.17 12.40 3.46
CA TYR A 212 -28.87 11.91 3.95
C TYR A 212 -28.39 10.69 3.15
N ILE A 213 -29.22 9.64 3.04
CA ILE A 213 -28.85 8.41 2.33
C ILE A 213 -28.52 8.71 0.86
N GLN A 214 -29.32 9.58 0.21
CA GLN A 214 -29.08 9.99 -1.17
C GLN A 214 -27.79 10.78 -1.32
N GLY A 215 -27.57 11.78 -0.47
CA GLY A 215 -26.36 12.60 -0.54
C GLY A 215 -25.09 11.77 -0.30
N MET A 216 -25.12 10.85 0.67
CA MET A 216 -24.01 9.91 0.89
C MET A 216 -23.78 9.00 -0.33
N ALA A 217 -24.85 8.51 -0.97
CA ALA A 217 -24.74 7.71 -2.19
C ALA A 217 -24.19 8.50 -3.39
N GLU A 218 -24.53 9.78 -3.52
CA GLU A 218 -23.95 10.69 -4.51
C GLU A 218 -22.44 10.90 -4.29
N GLU A 219 -21.99 10.85 -3.03
CA GLU A 219 -20.57 10.80 -2.68
C GLU A 219 -19.91 9.43 -2.92
N GLY A 220 -20.66 8.42 -3.35
CA GLY A 220 -20.18 7.05 -3.54
C GLY A 220 -20.16 6.21 -2.26
N ILE A 221 -20.82 6.67 -1.19
CA ILE A 221 -20.88 6.00 0.12
C ILE A 221 -22.25 5.36 0.28
N THR A 222 -22.30 4.03 0.32
CA THR A 222 -23.55 3.29 0.54
C THR A 222 -23.81 3.11 2.04
N ILE A 223 -24.95 3.58 2.52
CA ILE A 223 -25.42 3.31 3.88
C ILE A 223 -26.18 1.97 3.89
N ASP A 224 -25.64 0.99 4.62
CA ASP A 224 -26.18 -0.37 4.74
C ASP A 224 -27.41 -0.43 5.66
N ALA A 225 -27.34 0.28 6.79
CA ALA A 225 -28.40 0.30 7.80
C ALA A 225 -28.52 1.67 8.47
N ILE A 226 -29.70 1.94 9.04
CA ILE A 226 -29.91 3.08 9.93
C ILE A 226 -30.68 2.66 11.19
N THR A 227 -30.47 3.39 12.28
CA THR A 227 -31.42 3.45 13.39
C THR A 227 -32.17 4.78 13.35
N VAL A 228 -33.35 4.83 13.98
CA VAL A 228 -34.17 6.06 13.99
C VAL A 228 -33.68 7.12 14.98
N GLN A 229 -32.94 6.70 16.02
CA GLN A 229 -32.44 7.58 17.08
C GLN A 229 -31.35 6.83 17.88
N ASN A 230 -30.25 7.50 18.17
CA ASN A 230 -29.24 7.03 19.12
C ASN A 230 -29.78 7.13 20.55
N GLU A 231 -29.54 6.09 21.35
CA GLU A 231 -29.88 6.05 22.79
C GLU A 231 -31.20 6.76 23.15
N PRO A 232 -32.34 6.33 22.58
CA PRO A 232 -33.56 7.13 22.54
C PRO A 232 -34.23 7.41 23.90
N LEU A 233 -33.72 6.82 24.98
CA LEU A 233 -34.16 7.07 26.36
C LEU A 233 -33.15 7.90 27.18
N HIS A 234 -32.04 8.32 26.56
CA HIS A 234 -30.96 9.07 27.18
C HIS A 234 -30.84 10.45 26.53
N ASP A 235 -31.55 11.42 27.10
CA ASP A 235 -31.78 12.73 26.49
C ASP A 235 -30.94 13.86 27.14
N GLY A 236 -29.84 13.48 27.81
CA GLY A 236 -28.92 14.38 28.50
C GLY A 236 -27.63 14.71 27.73
N ASN A 237 -27.33 13.99 26.63
CA ASN A 237 -26.12 14.23 25.83
C ASN A 237 -26.31 15.41 24.85
N ASN A 238 -25.23 15.91 24.23
CA ASN A 238 -25.31 16.97 23.23
C ASN A 238 -24.68 16.54 21.89
N PRO A 239 -25.48 16.30 20.83
CA PRO A 239 -26.93 16.40 20.79
C PRO A 239 -27.64 15.15 21.36
N SER A 240 -28.92 15.28 21.69
CA SER A 240 -29.77 14.16 22.10
C SER A 240 -31.25 14.44 21.85
N MET A 241 -32.06 13.39 21.73
CA MET A 241 -33.51 13.50 21.60
C MET A 241 -34.19 12.27 22.20
N TYR A 242 -35.21 12.48 23.03
CA TYR A 242 -36.02 11.40 23.55
C TYR A 242 -36.99 10.88 22.48
N MET A 243 -37.06 9.56 22.34
CA MET A 243 -38.07 8.88 21.51
C MET A 243 -38.46 7.52 22.10
N SER A 244 -39.61 7.45 22.78
CA SER A 244 -40.10 6.18 23.32
C SER A 244 -40.28 5.12 22.23
N ALA A 245 -40.35 3.84 22.62
CA ALA A 245 -40.63 2.75 21.69
C ALA A 245 -41.94 2.97 20.89
N ASN A 246 -42.97 3.56 21.51
CA ASN A 246 -44.22 3.89 20.83
C ASN A 246 -44.04 5.00 19.79
N GLU A 247 -43.31 6.07 20.13
CA GLU A 247 -43.02 7.15 19.16
C GLU A 247 -42.16 6.66 18.00
N GLN A 248 -41.20 5.76 18.26
CA GLN A 248 -40.42 5.12 17.19
C GLN A 248 -41.33 4.28 16.28
N ALA A 249 -42.24 3.49 16.86
CA ALA A 249 -43.18 2.67 16.09
C ALA A 249 -44.13 3.55 15.24
N ASP A 250 -44.65 4.63 15.82
CA ASP A 250 -45.52 5.58 15.11
C ASP A 250 -44.75 6.29 13.99
N PHE A 251 -43.53 6.78 14.27
CA PHE A 251 -42.67 7.40 13.25
C PHE A 251 -42.38 6.44 12.09
N ILE A 252 -41.95 5.21 12.36
CA ILE A 252 -41.64 4.21 11.32
C ILE A 252 -42.88 3.90 10.48
N LYS A 253 -44.04 3.74 11.13
CA LYS A 253 -45.30 3.43 10.45
C LYS A 253 -45.72 4.58 9.54
N GLU A 254 -45.78 5.81 10.05
CA GLU A 254 -46.21 6.99 9.28
C GLU A 254 -45.22 7.31 8.15
N ALA A 255 -43.92 7.28 8.43
CA ALA A 255 -42.87 7.46 7.42
C ALA A 255 -42.97 6.46 6.25
N SER A 256 -43.47 5.24 6.51
CA SER A 256 -43.65 4.17 5.52
C SER A 256 -44.93 4.31 4.67
N LEU A 257 -45.90 5.14 5.09
CA LEU A 257 -47.22 5.27 4.45
C LEU A 257 -47.29 6.39 3.40
N GLY A 258 -46.26 7.23 3.28
CA GLY A 258 -46.17 8.25 2.24
C GLY A 258 -46.15 7.65 0.82
N LYS A 259 -47.29 7.67 0.12
CA LYS A 259 -47.46 7.06 -1.20
C LYS A 259 -46.52 7.63 -2.28
N GLN A 260 -46.13 8.90 -2.16
CA GLN A 260 -45.13 9.55 -3.03
C GLN A 260 -43.69 9.11 -2.73
N LYS A 261 -43.38 8.74 -1.48
CA LYS A 261 -42.09 8.18 -1.07
C LYS A 261 -41.85 6.80 -1.67
N LYS A 262 -42.89 6.00 -1.90
CA LYS A 262 -42.73 4.64 -2.45
C LYS A 262 -42.21 4.65 -3.90
N ASP A 263 -42.74 5.55 -4.73
CA ASP A 263 -42.29 5.70 -6.12
C ASP A 263 -40.90 6.35 -6.19
N LEU A 264 -40.62 7.30 -5.29
CA LEU A 264 -39.28 7.86 -5.11
C LEU A 264 -38.27 6.76 -4.70
N LEU A 265 -38.60 5.95 -3.70
CA LEU A 265 -37.78 4.82 -3.21
C LEU A 265 -37.57 3.74 -4.27
N ILE A 266 -38.57 3.46 -5.11
CA ILE A 266 -38.45 2.50 -6.23
C ILE A 266 -37.50 3.04 -7.30
N ASN A 267 -37.64 4.31 -7.68
CA ASN A 267 -36.75 4.95 -8.65
C ASN A 267 -35.33 5.11 -8.08
N GLN A 268 -35.19 5.39 -6.79
CA GLN A 268 -33.92 5.42 -6.06
C GLN A 268 -33.24 4.05 -6.05
N ARG A 269 -33.97 2.97 -5.75
CA ARG A 269 -33.42 1.62 -5.75
C ARG A 269 -32.83 1.25 -7.11
N LYS A 270 -33.49 1.67 -8.20
CA LYS A 270 -32.97 1.51 -9.57
C LYS A 270 -31.73 2.36 -9.82
N SER A 271 -31.73 3.64 -9.41
CA SER A 271 -30.58 4.53 -9.57
C SER A 271 -29.34 4.05 -8.81
N LEU A 272 -29.52 3.68 -7.54
CA LEU A 272 -28.47 3.09 -6.69
C LEU A 272 -27.91 1.80 -7.28
N GLN A 273 -28.77 0.90 -7.77
CA GLN A 273 -28.31 -0.31 -8.46
C GLN A 273 -27.48 0.01 -9.71
N GLN A 274 -27.90 1.01 -10.49
CA GLN A 274 -27.14 1.45 -11.66
C GLN A 274 -25.79 2.08 -11.28
N GLN A 275 -25.74 2.88 -10.22
CA GLN A 275 -24.51 3.45 -9.69
C GLN A 275 -23.56 2.37 -9.16
N GLN A 276 -24.07 1.41 -8.39
CA GLN A 276 -23.29 0.28 -7.89
C GLN A 276 -22.75 -0.57 -9.04
N GLU A 277 -23.55 -0.87 -10.05
CA GLU A 277 -23.08 -1.60 -11.23
C GLU A 277 -22.02 -0.81 -12.01
N LYS A 278 -22.21 0.51 -12.17
CA LYS A 278 -21.25 1.37 -12.85
C LYS A 278 -19.94 1.43 -12.07
N HIS A 279 -20.00 1.64 -10.76
CA HIS A 279 -18.83 1.70 -9.88
C HIS A 279 -18.08 0.36 -9.87
N LYS A 280 -18.80 -0.77 -9.75
CA LYS A 280 -18.21 -2.12 -9.84
C LYS A 280 -17.54 -2.38 -11.18
N LYS A 281 -18.12 -1.88 -12.29
CA LYS A 281 -17.48 -1.94 -13.61
C LYS A 281 -16.21 -1.08 -13.66
N THR A 282 -16.25 0.14 -13.13
CA THR A 282 -15.09 1.04 -13.08
C THR A 282 -13.95 0.44 -12.26
N LEU A 283 -14.24 -0.07 -11.06
CA LEU A 283 -13.26 -0.76 -10.21
C LEU A 283 -12.61 -1.93 -10.95
N LYS A 284 -13.42 -2.79 -11.59
CA LYS A 284 -12.91 -3.93 -12.36
C LYS A 284 -12.04 -3.53 -13.55
N ILE A 285 -12.31 -2.36 -14.17
CA ILE A 285 -11.47 -1.80 -15.24
C ILE A 285 -10.15 -1.28 -14.66
N ALA A 286 -10.20 -0.55 -13.55
CA ALA A 286 -9.01 -0.03 -12.87
C ALA A 286 -8.09 -1.16 -12.38
N GLU A 287 -8.65 -2.22 -11.78
CA GLU A 287 -7.89 -3.42 -11.40
C GLU A 287 -7.22 -4.07 -12.61
N ARG A 288 -7.94 -4.26 -13.72
CA ARG A 288 -7.37 -4.80 -14.96
C ARG A 288 -6.25 -3.93 -15.51
N GLN A 289 -6.41 -2.61 -15.50
CA GLN A 289 -5.37 -1.69 -15.96
C GLN A 289 -4.13 -1.76 -15.07
N LYS A 290 -4.31 -1.82 -13.74
CA LYS A 290 -3.21 -1.99 -12.79
C LYS A 290 -2.47 -3.31 -13.00
N SER A 291 -3.20 -4.43 -13.07
CA SER A 291 -2.59 -5.74 -13.34
C SER A 291 -1.89 -5.80 -14.71
N GLN A 292 -2.42 -5.12 -15.72
CA GLN A 292 -1.81 -5.08 -17.05
C GLN A 292 -0.53 -4.22 -17.08
N ALA A 293 -0.52 -3.09 -16.36
CA ALA A 293 0.68 -2.29 -16.18
C ALA A 293 1.78 -3.05 -15.42
N GLU A 294 1.42 -3.74 -14.34
CA GLU A 294 2.33 -4.62 -13.59
C GLU A 294 2.88 -5.76 -14.46
N PHE A 295 2.02 -6.38 -15.29
CA PHE A 295 2.43 -7.43 -16.21
C PHE A 295 3.44 -6.94 -17.26
N GLU A 296 3.18 -5.78 -17.89
CA GLU A 296 4.11 -5.20 -18.87
C GLU A 296 5.44 -4.80 -18.22
N GLN A 297 5.42 -4.28 -16.98
CA GLN A 297 6.63 -3.98 -16.23
C GLN A 297 7.44 -5.26 -15.94
N LEU A 298 6.78 -6.33 -15.48
CA LEU A 298 7.43 -7.60 -15.18
C LEU A 298 8.01 -8.25 -16.45
N LYS A 299 7.30 -8.13 -17.58
CA LYS A 299 7.75 -8.59 -18.89
C LYS A 299 8.97 -7.82 -19.38
N ALA A 300 9.02 -6.50 -19.18
CA ALA A 300 10.19 -5.69 -19.48
C ALA A 300 11.41 -6.13 -18.64
N GLN A 301 11.20 -6.34 -17.33
CA GLN A 301 12.25 -6.86 -16.44
C GLN A 301 12.75 -8.26 -16.86
N LEU A 302 11.84 -9.16 -17.22
CA LEU A 302 12.19 -10.50 -17.71
C LEU A 302 13.01 -10.44 -19.00
N LYS A 303 12.66 -9.54 -19.93
CA LYS A 303 13.42 -9.33 -21.17
C LYS A 303 14.84 -8.86 -20.84
N THR A 304 14.99 -7.86 -19.98
CA THR A 304 16.31 -7.35 -19.55
C THR A 304 17.14 -8.45 -18.88
N LYS A 305 16.54 -9.21 -17.95
CA LYS A 305 17.23 -10.32 -17.29
C LYS A 305 17.62 -11.45 -18.23
N THR A 306 16.80 -11.73 -19.25
CA THR A 306 17.11 -12.74 -20.27
C THR A 306 18.31 -12.32 -21.12
N ILE A 307 18.36 -11.05 -21.52
CA ILE A 307 19.51 -10.49 -22.25
C ILE A 307 20.77 -10.54 -21.39
N GLU A 308 20.68 -10.11 -20.12
CA GLU A 308 21.80 -10.16 -19.17
C GLU A 308 22.36 -11.58 -19.00
N LEU A 309 21.48 -12.58 -18.87
CA LEU A 309 21.86 -13.99 -18.77
C LEU A 309 22.50 -14.52 -20.06
N ALA A 310 21.96 -14.16 -21.23
CA ALA A 310 22.52 -14.57 -22.51
C ALA A 310 23.93 -13.99 -22.71
N THR A 311 24.15 -12.72 -22.37
CA THR A 311 25.47 -12.08 -22.41
C THR A 311 26.45 -12.77 -21.47
N LYS A 312 26.05 -13.01 -20.21
CA LYS A 312 26.87 -13.75 -19.24
C LYS A 312 27.19 -15.17 -19.70
N SER A 313 26.25 -15.86 -20.35
CA SER A 313 26.49 -17.19 -20.91
C SER A 313 27.52 -17.15 -22.02
N LYS A 314 27.43 -16.18 -22.93
CA LYS A 314 28.39 -15.99 -24.03
C LYS A 314 29.79 -15.68 -23.50
N GLU A 315 29.90 -14.79 -22.53
CA GLU A 315 31.17 -14.48 -21.84
C GLU A 315 31.75 -15.73 -21.16
N ASN A 316 30.91 -16.55 -20.54
CA ASN A 316 31.36 -17.77 -19.88
C ASN A 316 31.84 -18.82 -20.90
N ASP A 317 31.14 -18.97 -22.02
CA ASP A 317 31.57 -19.84 -23.13
C ASP A 317 32.91 -19.40 -23.71
N GLU A 318 33.11 -18.09 -23.86
CA GLU A 318 34.37 -17.52 -24.31
C GLU A 318 35.50 -17.77 -23.30
N LYS A 319 35.27 -17.50 -22.02
CA LYS A 319 36.21 -17.85 -20.94
C LYS A 319 36.55 -19.33 -20.94
N ASN A 320 35.56 -20.21 -21.10
CA ASN A 320 35.78 -21.66 -21.17
C ASN A 320 36.61 -22.06 -22.40
N ARG A 321 36.38 -21.45 -23.57
CA ARG A 321 37.21 -21.69 -24.77
C ARG A 321 38.67 -21.28 -24.54
N ILE A 322 38.88 -20.14 -23.87
CA ILE A 322 40.22 -19.65 -23.54
C ILE A 322 40.90 -20.58 -22.54
N LEU A 323 40.19 -20.99 -21.48
CA LEU A 323 40.70 -21.95 -20.49
C LEU A 323 41.09 -23.29 -21.15
N GLN A 324 40.31 -23.77 -22.11
CA GLN A 324 40.66 -24.97 -22.89
C GLN A 324 41.91 -24.76 -23.75
N LYS A 325 42.04 -23.62 -24.42
CA LYS A 325 43.27 -23.28 -25.18
C LYS A 325 44.50 -23.22 -24.27
N LEU A 326 44.38 -22.61 -23.09
CA LEU A 326 45.45 -22.52 -22.10
C LEU A 326 45.81 -23.91 -21.56
N LYS A 327 44.80 -24.73 -21.22
CA LYS A 327 45.00 -26.11 -20.75
C LYS A 327 45.76 -26.95 -21.78
N ASN A 328 45.34 -26.94 -23.04
CA ASN A 328 46.00 -27.69 -24.10
C ASN A 328 47.47 -27.26 -24.29
N LYS A 329 47.75 -25.96 -24.20
CA LYS A 329 49.13 -25.44 -24.29
C LYS A 329 49.98 -25.82 -23.07
N LEU A 330 49.41 -25.86 -21.87
CA LEU A 330 50.09 -26.33 -20.65
C LEU A 330 50.41 -27.82 -20.72
N GLU A 331 49.48 -28.66 -21.20
CA GLU A 331 49.71 -30.10 -21.39
C GLU A 331 50.86 -30.37 -22.37
N GLN A 332 50.92 -29.61 -23.46
CA GLN A 332 52.01 -29.69 -24.44
C GLN A 332 53.39 -29.36 -23.84
N ILE A 333 53.48 -28.50 -22.82
CA ILE A 333 54.75 -28.20 -22.14
C ILE A 333 55.26 -29.42 -21.36
N GLY A 334 54.35 -30.22 -20.78
CA GLY A 334 54.70 -31.46 -20.08
C GLY A 334 55.31 -32.54 -20.98
N GLU A 335 54.96 -32.57 -22.27
CA GLU A 335 55.44 -33.56 -23.23
C GLU A 335 56.81 -33.21 -23.86
N HIS A 336 57.19 -31.93 -23.91
CA HIS A 336 58.42 -31.47 -24.57
C HIS A 336 59.17 -30.40 -23.75
N PRO A 337 59.98 -30.80 -22.75
CA PRO A 337 60.66 -29.91 -21.80
C PRO A 337 61.65 -28.92 -22.44
N GLU A 338 62.16 -29.20 -23.64
CA GLU A 338 63.14 -28.33 -24.31
C GLU A 338 62.51 -27.07 -24.94
N SER A 339 61.18 -27.01 -25.02
CA SER A 339 60.42 -25.91 -25.63
C SER A 339 59.77 -24.95 -24.61
N ILE A 340 60.08 -25.12 -23.31
CA ILE A 340 59.45 -24.41 -22.18
C ILE A 340 59.42 -22.89 -22.39
N LYS A 341 60.55 -22.26 -22.78
CA LYS A 341 60.64 -20.80 -22.92
C LYS A 341 59.75 -20.22 -24.02
N VAL A 342 59.65 -20.91 -25.16
CA VAL A 342 58.85 -20.44 -26.30
C VAL A 342 57.37 -20.61 -25.98
N ARG A 343 56.99 -21.76 -25.43
CA ARG A 343 55.59 -22.06 -25.09
C ARG A 343 55.09 -21.26 -23.88
N SER A 344 55.95 -20.95 -22.91
CA SER A 344 55.61 -20.03 -21.82
C SER A 344 55.35 -18.61 -22.32
N ALA A 345 56.10 -18.15 -23.33
CA ALA A 345 55.88 -16.84 -23.94
C ALA A 345 54.54 -16.79 -24.70
N GLU A 346 54.16 -17.86 -25.39
CA GLU A 346 52.83 -17.96 -26.05
C GLU A 346 51.67 -17.98 -25.05
N ILE A 347 51.82 -18.65 -23.91
CA ILE A 347 50.82 -18.65 -22.83
C ILE A 347 50.69 -17.24 -22.23
N LEU A 348 51.83 -16.59 -21.94
CA LEU A 348 51.84 -15.21 -21.47
C LEU A 348 51.17 -14.27 -22.47
N GLN A 349 51.41 -14.44 -23.78
CA GLN A 349 50.76 -13.63 -24.81
C GLN A 349 49.23 -13.83 -24.85
N ILE A 350 48.72 -15.06 -24.66
CA ILE A 350 47.28 -15.31 -24.58
C ILE A 350 46.69 -14.67 -23.32
N ILE A 351 47.40 -14.74 -22.20
CA ILE A 351 46.99 -14.13 -20.93
C ILE A 351 47.00 -12.60 -21.06
N ASP A 352 48.10 -12.01 -21.53
CA ASP A 352 48.25 -10.56 -21.68
C ASP A 352 47.21 -9.99 -22.65
N SER A 353 46.95 -10.66 -23.79
CA SER A 353 45.92 -10.26 -24.76
C SER A 353 44.49 -10.31 -24.22
N HIS A 354 44.21 -11.05 -23.15
CA HIS A 354 42.88 -11.13 -22.52
C HIS A 354 42.84 -10.45 -21.13
N ILE A 355 43.99 -9.99 -20.62
CA ILE A 355 44.11 -9.16 -19.41
C ILE A 355 44.08 -7.67 -19.76
N GLU A 356 44.35 -7.30 -21.01
CA GLU A 356 44.12 -5.91 -21.43
C GLU A 356 42.65 -5.52 -21.19
N PRO A 357 42.40 -4.42 -20.46
CA PRO A 357 41.05 -3.97 -20.21
C PRO A 357 40.46 -3.53 -21.55
N GLU A 358 39.54 -4.33 -22.12
CA GLU A 358 38.64 -3.85 -23.17
C GLU A 358 37.72 -2.78 -22.56
N ASP A 359 38.24 -1.55 -22.47
CA ASP A 359 37.53 -0.33 -22.04
C ASP A 359 36.45 0.08 -23.07
N ASN A 360 36.30 -0.66 -24.16
CA ASN A 360 35.34 -0.38 -25.25
C ASN A 360 33.98 -1.08 -25.08
N THR A 361 33.87 -2.14 -24.28
CA THR A 361 32.58 -2.86 -24.10
C THR A 361 31.56 -2.03 -23.33
N PHE A 362 32.04 -1.13 -22.48
CA PHE A 362 31.19 -0.25 -21.66
C PHE A 362 30.81 1.04 -22.40
N GLU A 363 31.68 1.58 -23.28
CA GLU A 363 31.35 2.72 -24.16
C GLU A 363 30.20 2.34 -25.13
N ILE A 364 30.21 1.13 -25.69
CA ILE A 364 29.15 0.66 -26.60
C ILE A 364 27.78 0.53 -25.90
N GLN A 365 27.75 0.13 -24.63
CA GLN A 365 26.50 -0.03 -23.87
C GLN A 365 25.92 1.30 -23.34
N ILE A 366 26.77 2.29 -23.08
CA ILE A 366 26.34 3.64 -22.67
C ILE A 366 25.89 4.47 -23.88
N ASP A 367 26.50 4.29 -25.06
CA ASP A 367 26.10 4.96 -26.30
C ASP A 367 24.71 4.53 -26.79
N GLU A 368 24.28 3.27 -26.57
CA GLU A 368 22.94 2.79 -26.98
C GLU A 368 21.80 3.27 -26.07
N LEU A 369 22.06 3.54 -24.78
CA LEU A 369 21.01 3.93 -23.82
C LEU A 369 20.82 5.45 -23.71
N HIS A 370 21.80 6.23 -24.15
CA HIS A 370 21.86 7.69 -23.94
C HIS A 370 22.32 8.46 -25.18
N GLN A 371 22.01 7.96 -26.39
CA GLN A 371 22.45 8.57 -27.66
C GLN A 371 22.05 10.05 -27.78
N GLU A 372 20.79 10.39 -27.50
CA GLU A 372 20.30 11.79 -27.52
C GLU A 372 21.03 12.67 -26.49
N PHE A 373 21.37 12.15 -25.33
CA PHE A 373 22.08 12.90 -24.29
C PHE A 373 23.51 13.25 -24.70
N PHE A 374 24.23 12.33 -25.36
CA PHE A 374 25.58 12.60 -25.86
C PHE A 374 25.59 13.50 -27.09
N ASP A 375 24.55 13.42 -27.93
CA ASP A 375 24.40 14.34 -29.06
C ASP A 375 24.18 15.77 -28.55
N THR A 376 23.25 15.97 -27.61
CA THR A 376 23.04 17.28 -26.97
C THR A 376 24.29 17.79 -26.27
N LEU A 377 25.02 16.94 -25.51
CA LEU A 377 26.25 17.36 -24.84
C LEU A 377 27.37 17.74 -25.82
N ARG A 378 27.48 17.06 -26.96
CA ARG A 378 28.49 17.37 -27.99
C ARG A 378 28.14 18.63 -28.77
N ASP A 379 26.86 18.88 -28.99
CA ASP A 379 26.37 20.09 -29.66
C ASP A 379 26.50 21.34 -28.78
N GLU A 380 26.15 21.24 -27.49
CA GLU A 380 26.21 22.37 -26.56
C GLU A 380 27.62 22.60 -25.99
N PHE A 381 28.42 21.54 -25.79
CA PHE A 381 29.74 21.61 -25.17
C PHE A 381 30.80 20.86 -26.00
N PRO A 382 31.20 21.38 -27.17
CA PRO A 382 32.12 20.71 -28.09
C PRO A 382 33.54 20.49 -27.51
N ASP A 383 33.91 21.22 -26.44
CA ASP A 383 35.21 21.14 -25.79
C ASP A 383 35.30 20.04 -24.70
N LEU A 384 34.24 19.24 -24.50
CA LEU A 384 34.27 18.10 -23.59
C LEU A 384 35.14 16.97 -24.14
N THR A 385 36.07 16.49 -23.32
CA THR A 385 36.88 15.32 -23.67
C THR A 385 36.06 14.05 -23.51
N ARG A 386 36.51 12.93 -24.11
CA ARG A 386 35.88 11.60 -23.89
C ARG A 386 35.76 11.25 -22.40
N TYR A 387 36.76 11.60 -21.62
CA TYR A 387 36.74 11.39 -20.17
C TYR A 387 35.66 12.24 -19.47
N ASP A 388 35.44 13.48 -19.93
CA ASP A 388 34.38 14.35 -19.40
C ASP A 388 32.99 13.81 -19.73
N LEU A 389 32.77 13.33 -20.97
CA LEU A 389 31.52 12.70 -21.39
C LEU A 389 31.21 11.43 -20.57
N ARG A 390 32.22 10.59 -20.36
CA ARG A 390 32.11 9.39 -19.49
C ARG A 390 31.76 9.76 -18.05
N LEU A 391 32.36 10.83 -17.53
CA LEU A 391 32.04 11.35 -16.21
C LEU A 391 30.61 11.90 -16.13
N CYS A 392 30.12 12.63 -17.14
CA CYS A 392 28.72 13.08 -17.22
C CYS A 392 27.73 11.91 -17.14
N ALA A 393 27.99 10.83 -17.89
CA ALA A 393 27.12 9.66 -17.91
C ALA A 393 27.03 8.97 -16.54
N TYR A 394 28.16 8.75 -15.88
CA TYR A 394 28.16 8.17 -14.53
C TYR A 394 27.43 9.03 -13.52
N ILE A 395 27.51 10.34 -13.66
CA ILE A 395 26.83 11.27 -12.77
C ILE A 395 25.33 11.25 -13.08
N LYS A 396 24.89 11.26 -14.33
CA LYS A 396 23.48 11.19 -14.72
C LYS A 396 22.79 9.92 -14.21
N ILE A 397 23.50 8.78 -14.23
CA ILE A 397 23.02 7.49 -13.69
C ILE A 397 22.88 7.52 -12.15
N GLY A 398 23.50 8.49 -11.46
CA GLY A 398 23.39 8.68 -10.02
C GLY A 398 24.54 8.09 -9.20
N PHE A 399 25.66 7.70 -9.82
CA PHE A 399 26.81 7.18 -9.08
C PHE A 399 27.50 8.28 -8.27
N ASN A 400 27.87 7.93 -7.04
CA ASN A 400 28.65 8.82 -6.17
C ASN A 400 30.17 8.75 -6.51
N SER A 401 30.95 9.73 -6.03
CA SER A 401 32.38 9.82 -6.35
C SER A 401 33.20 8.59 -5.96
N LYS A 402 32.76 7.81 -4.96
CA LYS A 402 33.45 6.59 -4.52
C LYS A 402 33.19 5.44 -5.50
N GLU A 403 31.94 5.27 -5.94
CA GLU A 403 31.57 4.29 -6.96
C GLU A 403 32.26 4.58 -8.30
N ILE A 404 32.24 5.84 -8.73
CA ILE A 404 32.94 6.29 -9.95
C ILE A 404 34.45 6.00 -9.85
N SER A 405 35.05 6.26 -8.69
CA SER A 405 36.49 6.01 -8.50
C SER A 405 36.86 4.53 -8.58
N ASN A 406 35.98 3.65 -8.10
CA ASN A 406 36.16 2.21 -8.22
C ASN A 406 35.99 1.73 -9.67
N MET A 407 35.00 2.27 -10.39
CA MET A 407 34.74 1.92 -11.79
C MET A 407 35.87 2.37 -12.73
N LEU A 408 36.43 3.55 -12.46
CA LEU A 408 37.55 4.11 -13.22
C LEU A 408 38.92 3.64 -12.73
N ASN A 409 38.98 2.86 -11.65
CA ASN A 409 40.21 2.41 -11.00
C ASN A 409 41.19 3.57 -10.68
N ILE A 410 40.66 4.67 -10.14
CA ILE A 410 41.42 5.86 -9.74
C ILE A 410 41.13 6.24 -8.28
N LYS A 411 41.93 7.15 -7.71
CA LYS A 411 41.66 7.66 -6.36
C LYS A 411 40.37 8.50 -6.33
N PRO A 412 39.54 8.43 -5.27
CA PRO A 412 38.36 9.28 -5.12
C PRO A 412 38.67 10.78 -5.26
N SER A 413 39.83 11.22 -4.78
CA SER A 413 40.32 12.60 -4.93
C SER A 413 40.40 13.06 -6.38
N SER A 414 40.78 12.17 -7.30
CA SER A 414 40.85 12.45 -8.74
C SER A 414 39.46 12.68 -9.34
N VAL A 415 38.43 11.99 -8.84
CA VAL A 415 37.03 12.19 -9.27
C VAL A 415 36.50 13.55 -8.82
N TYR A 416 36.76 13.96 -7.57
CA TYR A 416 36.36 15.28 -7.08
C TYR A 416 36.95 16.43 -7.91
N ILE A 417 38.25 16.34 -8.25
CA ILE A 417 38.93 17.33 -9.09
C ILE A 417 38.34 17.32 -10.51
N SER A 418 37.97 16.15 -11.03
CA SER A 418 37.36 16.02 -12.35
C SER A 418 35.95 16.60 -12.39
N ARG A 419 35.13 16.39 -11.36
CA ARG A 419 33.80 17.01 -11.20
C ARG A 419 33.88 18.54 -11.12
N SER A 420 34.87 19.07 -10.40
CA SER A 420 35.09 20.52 -10.32
C SER A 420 35.48 21.12 -11.67
N ARG A 421 36.36 20.45 -12.43
CA ARG A 421 36.71 20.86 -13.79
C ARG A 421 35.53 20.77 -14.74
N LEU A 422 34.74 19.70 -14.64
CA LEU A 422 33.54 19.49 -15.44
C LEU A 422 32.50 20.59 -15.22
N ARG A 423 32.25 20.99 -13.96
CA ARG A 423 31.36 22.14 -13.64
C ARG A 423 31.78 23.42 -14.35
N LYS A 424 33.08 23.71 -14.39
CA LYS A 424 33.60 24.91 -15.09
C LYS A 424 33.41 24.81 -16.60
N LYS A 425 33.54 23.62 -17.18
CA LYS A 425 33.33 23.39 -18.62
C LYS A 425 31.84 23.47 -19.02
N LEU A 426 30.95 23.05 -18.13
CA LEU A 426 29.49 23.13 -18.31
C LEU A 426 28.89 24.48 -17.89
N ASN A 427 29.71 25.41 -17.39
CA ASN A 427 29.30 26.73 -16.90
C ASN A 427 28.19 26.69 -15.82
N ILE A 428 28.28 25.73 -14.90
CA ILE A 428 27.30 25.51 -13.82
C ILE A 428 27.71 26.31 -12.57
N ASP A 429 26.77 27.03 -11.97
CA ASP A 429 27.00 27.79 -10.72
C ASP A 429 27.37 26.86 -9.56
N THR A 430 28.07 27.38 -8.55
CA THR A 430 28.51 26.63 -7.37
C THR A 430 27.36 26.07 -6.53
N ASP A 431 26.18 26.69 -6.61
CA ASP A 431 25.00 26.32 -5.82
C ASP A 431 24.07 25.32 -6.54
N GLU A 432 24.26 25.10 -7.83
CA GLU A 432 23.44 24.18 -8.63
C GLU A 432 23.99 22.74 -8.56
N ASP A 433 23.13 21.74 -8.35
CA ASP A 433 23.57 20.34 -8.28
C ASP A 433 23.87 19.75 -9.66
N LEU A 434 25.09 19.21 -9.80
CA LEU A 434 25.60 18.67 -11.07
C LEU A 434 24.81 17.44 -11.56
N HIS A 435 24.22 16.64 -10.66
CA HIS A 435 23.39 15.50 -11.06
C HIS A 435 22.02 15.97 -11.58
N SER A 436 21.41 16.91 -10.88
CA SER A 436 20.13 17.52 -11.26
C SER A 436 20.23 18.24 -12.61
N TYR A 437 21.29 19.01 -12.84
CA TYR A 437 21.55 19.68 -14.11
C TYR A 437 21.74 18.70 -15.28
N LEU A 438 22.53 17.63 -15.08
CA LEU A 438 22.73 16.62 -16.13
C LEU A 438 21.48 15.79 -16.44
N ASN A 439 20.51 15.74 -15.52
CA ASN A 439 19.20 15.11 -15.76
C ASN A 439 18.21 16.04 -16.48
N SER A 440 18.44 17.36 -16.47
CA SER A 440 17.60 18.32 -17.20
C SER A 440 18.02 18.54 -18.66
N ILE A 441 19.25 18.14 -19.01
CA ILE A 441 19.70 17.92 -20.40
C ILE A 441 19.11 16.60 -20.90
#